data_AF-A0A1Q6X450-F1
#
_entry.id   AF-A0A1Q6X450-F1
#
_cell.length_a   1.000
_cell.length_b   1.000
_cell.length_c   1.000
_cell.angle_alpha   90.00
_cell.angle_beta   90.00
_cell.angle_gamma   90.00
#
_symmetry.space_group_name_H-M   'P 1'
#
loop_
_entity.id
_entity.type
_entity.pdbx_description
1 polymer ?
#
loop_
_entity_poly.entity_id
_entity_poly.type
_entity_poly.pdbx_seq_one_letter_code
_entity_poly.pdbx_strand_id
1 'polypeptide(L)'
;MAIRALDYCPPTDLTFSDYLSALLTIDREVVPDDYQYGYRKWLLKNFNDYGIRQAGETDVDGTWKRCDQELIYSRSHYDSMLHEPQEVFRFIWENRNALKIDTDSYIEVESVRPSVRVGPDGFVLHETVAEYIQILTLQANELKKRLSIIPPKGIDPTRRIRIFGGGALIFDEYGQLKYQIANRIENTKHQQARIDYLGESGFFDEPPPPTSPPGPQSQLAQLHRMRLMG
;
A
#
# COMPACT_ATOMS: atom_id res chain seq x y z
N MET A 1 4.20 19.59 1.69
CA MET A 1 3.93 18.39 2.52
C MET A 1 2.75 17.59 2.00
N ALA A 2 1.54 18.16 1.94
CA ALA A 2 0.29 17.42 1.64
C ALA A 2 0.30 16.57 0.34
N ILE A 3 0.69 17.15 -0.79
CA ILE A 3 0.74 16.40 -2.07
C ILE A 3 1.84 15.33 -2.03
N ARG A 4 2.99 15.64 -1.41
CA ARG A 4 4.14 14.73 -1.31
C ARG A 4 3.84 13.50 -0.45
N ALA A 5 2.87 13.60 0.47
CA ALA A 5 2.44 12.49 1.30
C ALA A 5 1.83 11.34 0.47
N LEU A 6 1.29 11.63 -0.72
CA LEU A 6 0.70 10.61 -1.59
C LEU A 6 1.70 9.53 -2.01
N ASP A 7 2.98 9.89 -2.16
CA ASP A 7 4.05 8.93 -2.46
C ASP A 7 4.31 7.95 -1.30
N TYR A 8 3.89 8.30 -0.09
CA TYR A 8 4.06 7.51 1.14
C TYR A 8 2.74 6.87 1.59
N CYS A 9 1.78 6.74 0.67
CA CYS A 9 0.51 6.09 0.92
C CYS A 9 0.51 4.68 0.30
N PRO A 10 -0.21 3.70 0.90
CA PRO A 10 -0.45 2.44 0.22
C PRO A 10 -1.30 2.68 -1.05
N PRO A 11 -1.03 1.95 -2.15
CA PRO A 11 -1.73 2.15 -3.43
C PRO A 11 -3.16 1.60 -3.43
N THR A 12 -3.49 0.72 -2.49
CA THR A 12 -4.81 0.10 -2.32
C THR A 12 -5.41 0.49 -0.98
N ASP A 13 -6.74 0.55 -0.88
CA ASP A 13 -7.49 0.73 0.38
C ASP A 13 -6.96 1.83 1.34
N LEU A 14 -6.52 2.95 0.75
CA LEU A 14 -6.04 4.12 1.48
C LEU A 14 -7.06 4.64 2.50
N THR A 15 -6.64 4.78 3.75
CA THR A 15 -7.42 5.42 4.82
C THR A 15 -6.84 6.79 5.22
N PHE A 16 -7.63 7.59 5.94
CA PHE A 16 -7.13 8.85 6.51
C PHE A 16 -6.00 8.65 7.52
N SER A 17 -5.97 7.49 8.20
CA SER A 17 -4.92 7.16 9.16
C SER A 17 -3.60 6.90 8.44
N ASP A 18 -3.65 6.22 7.29
CA ASP A 18 -2.48 6.00 6.43
C ASP A 18 -1.97 7.32 5.86
N TYR A 19 -2.88 8.18 5.40
CA TYR A 19 -2.50 9.50 4.90
C TYR A 19 -1.86 10.38 5.97
N LEU A 20 -2.36 10.35 7.21
CA LEU A 20 -1.75 11.07 8.33
C LEU A 20 -0.31 10.58 8.57
N SER A 21 -0.10 9.27 8.67
CA SER A 21 1.24 8.70 8.85
C SER A 21 2.16 8.99 7.69
N ALA A 22 1.66 8.95 6.45
CA ALA A 22 2.38 9.35 5.25
C ALA A 22 2.82 10.82 5.31
N LEU A 23 1.92 11.70 5.73
CA LEU A 23 2.16 13.15 5.86
C LEU A 23 3.24 13.45 6.90
N LEU A 24 3.17 12.80 8.05
CA LEU A 24 4.18 12.93 9.11
C LEU A 24 5.54 12.40 8.64
N THR A 25 5.55 11.27 7.91
CA THR A 25 6.78 10.62 7.44
C THR A 25 7.52 11.50 6.43
N ILE A 26 6.82 11.99 5.41
CA ILE A 26 7.45 12.83 4.38
C ILE A 26 7.90 14.18 4.94
N ASP A 27 7.23 14.68 5.97
CA ASP A 27 7.72 15.85 6.71
C ASP A 27 9.07 15.56 7.35
N ARG A 28 9.18 14.44 8.08
CA ARG A 28 10.40 14.02 8.76
C ARG A 28 11.57 13.78 7.82
N GLU A 29 11.30 13.26 6.62
CA GLU A 29 12.35 13.05 5.62
C GLU A 29 12.87 14.35 4.99
N VAL A 30 12.03 15.40 4.91
CA VAL A 30 12.42 16.69 4.33
C VAL A 30 12.93 17.67 5.39
N VAL A 31 12.39 17.58 6.60
CA VAL A 31 12.72 18.41 7.77
C VAL A 31 12.84 17.50 9.00
N PRO A 32 14.02 16.88 9.22
CA PRO A 32 14.22 15.94 10.33
C PRO A 32 13.96 16.59 11.69
N ASP A 33 14.50 17.80 11.88
CA ASP A 33 14.30 18.60 13.08
C ASP A 33 13.16 19.61 12.85
N ASP A 34 11.99 19.35 13.47
CA ASP A 34 10.85 20.26 13.45
C ASP A 34 10.70 21.11 14.73
N TYR A 35 11.72 21.21 15.60
CA TYR A 35 11.61 21.87 16.91
C TYR A 35 11.15 23.34 16.82
N GLN A 36 11.47 24.04 15.73
CA GLN A 36 11.12 25.45 15.57
C GLN A 36 9.59 25.69 15.53
N TYR A 37 8.83 24.78 14.91
CA TYR A 37 7.40 24.97 14.67
C TYR A 37 6.52 23.82 15.21
N GLY A 38 7.09 22.64 15.43
CA GLY A 38 6.39 21.46 15.96
C GLY A 38 5.19 21.02 15.12
N TYR A 39 5.26 21.17 13.79
CA TYR A 39 4.13 20.94 12.90
C TYR A 39 3.56 19.52 13.04
N ARG A 40 4.41 18.50 13.19
CA ARG A 40 3.97 17.10 13.30
C ARG A 40 3.08 16.88 14.52
N LYS A 41 3.42 17.49 15.65
CA LYS A 41 2.62 17.43 16.88
C LYS A 41 1.24 18.08 16.69
N TRP A 42 1.18 19.23 16.02
CA TRP A 42 -0.09 19.91 15.73
C TRP A 42 -0.95 19.12 14.74
N LEU A 43 -0.35 18.52 13.71
CA LEU A 43 -1.06 17.64 12.78
C LEU A 43 -1.68 16.44 13.49
N LEU A 44 -0.91 15.72 14.30
CA LEU A 44 -1.42 14.61 15.11
C LEU A 44 -2.59 15.03 15.99
N LYS A 45 -2.45 16.17 16.70
CA LYS A 45 -3.53 16.68 17.55
C LYS A 45 -4.78 17.00 16.73
N ASN A 46 -4.64 17.77 15.65
CA ASN A 46 -5.77 18.22 14.85
C ASN A 46 -6.51 17.03 14.22
N PHE A 47 -5.80 16.06 13.64
CA PHE A 47 -6.44 14.86 13.11
C PHE A 47 -7.16 14.06 14.20
N ASN A 48 -6.56 13.95 15.39
CA ASN A 48 -7.19 13.27 16.51
C ASN A 48 -8.46 14.00 17.02
N ASP A 49 -8.52 15.33 16.92
CA ASP A 49 -9.73 16.11 17.23
C ASP A 49 -10.91 15.72 16.29
N TYR A 50 -10.63 15.18 15.10
CA TYR A 50 -11.61 14.59 14.17
C TYR A 50 -11.73 13.06 14.28
N GLY A 51 -11.14 12.44 15.30
CA GLY A 51 -11.16 11.00 15.51
C GLY A 51 -10.24 10.20 14.57
N ILE A 52 -9.38 10.86 13.80
CA ILE A 52 -8.40 10.22 12.93
C ILE A 52 -7.10 10.04 13.70
N ARG A 53 -6.65 8.80 13.84
CA ARG A 53 -5.39 8.46 14.51
C ARG A 53 -4.35 8.04 13.50
N GLN A 54 -3.09 7.98 13.91
CA GLN A 54 -2.02 7.40 13.09
C GLN A 54 -2.31 5.95 12.71
N ALA A 55 -1.68 5.48 11.63
CA ALA A 55 -1.79 4.09 11.19
C ALA A 55 -1.21 3.09 12.22
N GLY A 56 -1.59 1.82 12.07
CA GLY A 56 -1.29 0.77 13.05
C GLY A 56 0.20 0.42 13.19
N GLU A 57 0.94 0.34 12.08
CA GLU A 57 2.38 -0.01 12.06
C GLU A 57 3.26 1.26 11.96
N THR A 58 3.20 2.12 12.98
CA THR A 58 3.92 3.41 13.04
C THR A 58 4.96 3.46 14.14
N ASP A 59 5.91 4.39 14.01
CA ASP A 59 6.87 4.78 15.05
C ASP A 59 6.17 5.64 16.13
N VAL A 60 6.87 5.95 17.22
CA VAL A 60 6.33 6.68 18.38
C VAL A 60 5.78 8.06 18.04
N ASP A 61 6.28 8.68 16.97
CA ASP A 61 5.90 9.99 16.46
C ASP A 61 4.78 9.91 15.39
N GLY A 62 4.21 8.72 15.14
CA GLY A 62 3.14 8.49 14.18
C GLY A 62 3.58 8.37 12.72
N THR A 63 4.88 8.48 12.44
CA THR A 63 5.47 8.23 11.12
C THR A 63 5.50 6.73 10.81
N TRP A 64 5.67 6.37 9.55
CA TRP A 64 5.96 5.00 9.16
C TRP A 64 7.28 4.54 9.78
N LYS A 65 7.31 3.27 10.20
CA LYS A 65 8.56 2.64 10.62
C LYS A 65 9.47 2.46 9.41
N ARG A 66 10.76 2.74 9.58
CA ARG A 66 11.75 2.36 8.58
C ARG A 66 11.82 0.84 8.45
N CYS A 67 12.10 0.38 7.24
CA CYS A 67 12.36 -1.03 6.99
C CYS A 67 13.67 -1.41 7.69
N ASP A 68 13.58 -2.37 8.59
CA ASP A 68 14.69 -2.91 9.38
C ASP A 68 15.03 -4.37 9.00
N GLN A 69 14.48 -4.83 7.88
CA GLN A 69 14.64 -6.21 7.42
C GLN A 69 15.96 -6.37 6.67
N GLU A 70 16.62 -7.51 6.84
CA GLU A 70 17.76 -7.88 6.00
C GLU A 70 17.26 -8.27 4.60
N LEU A 71 17.67 -7.49 3.60
CA LEU A 71 17.23 -7.64 2.22
C LEU A 71 18.41 -8.00 1.32
N ILE A 72 18.13 -8.80 0.31
CA ILE A 72 19.08 -9.25 -0.70
C ILE A 72 19.10 -8.19 -1.81
N TYR A 73 20.26 -7.54 -1.97
CA TYR A 73 20.54 -6.57 -3.04
C TYR A 73 21.53 -7.08 -4.08
N SER A 74 22.21 -8.20 -3.82
CA SER A 74 23.35 -8.69 -4.62
C SER A 74 23.00 -9.12 -6.05
N ARG A 75 21.71 -9.30 -6.33
CA ARG A 75 21.19 -9.70 -7.65
C ARG A 75 20.25 -8.64 -8.24
N SER A 76 20.24 -7.45 -7.65
CA SER A 76 19.50 -6.31 -8.16
C SER A 76 20.43 -5.23 -8.69
N HIS A 77 20.13 -4.71 -9.87
CA HIS A 77 20.82 -3.56 -10.45
C HIS A 77 20.22 -2.27 -9.88
N TYR A 78 21.00 -1.58 -9.05
CA TYR A 78 20.58 -0.33 -8.41
C TYR A 78 20.00 0.69 -9.41
N ASP A 79 20.75 0.98 -10.47
CA ASP A 79 20.37 1.95 -11.49
C ASP A 79 19.02 1.58 -12.13
N SER A 80 18.83 0.31 -12.48
CA SER A 80 17.56 -0.21 -13.00
C SER A 80 16.42 -0.12 -11.99
N MET A 81 16.64 -0.34 -10.69
CA MET A 81 15.58 -0.18 -9.66
C MET A 81 15.03 1.25 -9.59
N LEU A 82 15.74 2.26 -10.11
CA LEU A 82 15.28 3.64 -10.12
C LEU A 82 14.15 3.90 -11.13
N HIS A 83 14.01 3.07 -12.16
CA HIS A 83 13.09 3.35 -13.26
C HIS A 83 12.46 2.12 -13.93
N GLU A 84 12.89 0.90 -13.60
CA GLU A 84 12.47 -0.32 -14.29
C GLU A 84 11.56 -1.20 -13.41
N PRO A 85 10.27 -1.37 -13.76
CA PRO A 85 9.33 -2.20 -13.01
C PRO A 85 9.75 -3.68 -12.89
N GLN A 86 10.42 -4.22 -13.91
CA GLN A 86 10.89 -5.62 -13.89
C GLN A 86 11.98 -5.84 -12.84
N GLU A 87 12.85 -4.86 -12.65
CA GLU A 87 13.92 -4.94 -11.67
C GLU A 87 13.34 -4.85 -10.24
N VAL A 88 12.39 -3.94 -10.01
CA VAL A 88 11.68 -3.88 -8.73
C VAL A 88 10.87 -5.16 -8.48
N PHE A 89 10.25 -5.74 -9.51
CA PHE A 89 9.58 -7.04 -9.38
C PHE A 89 10.57 -8.13 -8.96
N ARG A 90 11.77 -8.15 -9.56
CA ARG A 90 12.83 -9.10 -9.19
C ARG A 90 13.26 -8.91 -7.74
N PHE A 91 13.47 -7.67 -7.31
CA PHE A 91 13.78 -7.33 -5.93
C PHE A 91 12.69 -7.82 -4.96
N ILE A 92 11.41 -7.54 -5.27
CA ILE A 92 10.27 -8.03 -4.49
C ILE A 92 10.26 -9.56 -4.45
N TRP A 93 10.45 -10.21 -5.59
CA TRP A 93 10.44 -11.67 -5.70
C TRP A 93 11.49 -12.32 -4.82
N GLU A 94 12.72 -11.81 -4.84
CA GLU A 94 13.83 -12.36 -4.04
C GLU A 94 13.66 -12.09 -2.54
N ASN A 95 12.94 -11.02 -2.18
CA ASN A 95 12.74 -10.58 -0.80
C ASN A 95 11.32 -10.83 -0.25
N ARG A 96 10.46 -11.61 -0.92
CA ARG A 96 9.03 -11.75 -0.55
C ARG A 96 8.82 -12.10 0.92
N ASN A 97 9.61 -13.03 1.46
CA ASN A 97 9.50 -13.46 2.85
C ASN A 97 9.87 -12.33 3.83
N ALA A 98 10.98 -11.64 3.59
CA ALA A 98 11.42 -10.51 4.42
C ALA A 98 10.43 -9.34 4.37
N LEU A 99 9.88 -9.09 3.17
CA LEU A 99 8.84 -8.08 2.94
C LEU A 99 7.44 -8.54 3.42
N LYS A 100 7.28 -9.76 3.94
CA LYS A 100 5.98 -10.30 4.38
C LYS A 100 4.91 -10.19 3.27
N ILE A 101 5.32 -10.49 2.04
CA ILE A 101 4.50 -10.49 0.85
C ILE A 101 4.09 -11.93 0.55
N ASP A 102 2.79 -12.18 0.45
CA ASP A 102 2.24 -13.49 0.15
C ASP A 102 2.85 -14.14 -1.12
N THR A 103 3.25 -15.40 -1.00
CA THR A 103 3.93 -16.15 -2.07
C THR A 103 2.98 -16.72 -3.12
N ASP A 104 1.71 -16.93 -2.77
CA ASP A 104 0.70 -17.52 -3.67
C ASP A 104 -0.05 -16.45 -4.47
N SER A 105 0.03 -15.20 -4.03
CA SER A 105 -0.55 -14.05 -4.70
C SER A 105 0.18 -13.68 -5.99
N TYR A 106 -0.60 -13.25 -6.97
CA TYR A 106 -0.09 -12.54 -8.13
C TYR A 106 0.40 -11.16 -7.70
N ILE A 107 1.54 -10.73 -8.23
CA ILE A 107 2.14 -9.43 -7.94
C ILE A 107 2.43 -8.71 -9.25
N GLU A 108 2.10 -7.44 -9.27
CA GLU A 108 2.42 -6.54 -10.38
C GLU A 108 3.00 -5.24 -9.83
N VAL A 109 4.12 -4.81 -10.40
CA VAL A 109 4.70 -3.50 -10.11
C VAL A 109 4.04 -2.50 -11.07
N GLU A 110 3.14 -1.69 -10.53
CA GLU A 110 2.33 -0.73 -11.29
C GLU A 110 3.16 0.45 -11.76
N SER A 111 4.08 0.93 -10.92
CA SER A 111 4.93 2.06 -11.26
C SER A 111 6.23 2.08 -10.49
N VAL A 112 7.25 2.68 -11.10
CA VAL A 112 8.53 3.03 -10.48
C VAL A 112 8.80 4.48 -10.86
N ARG A 113 8.83 5.36 -9.87
CA ARG A 113 8.84 6.81 -10.07
C ARG A 113 9.98 7.43 -9.27
N PRO A 114 11.02 7.96 -9.93
CA PRO A 114 12.01 8.79 -9.24
C PRO A 114 11.34 10.08 -8.76
N SER A 115 11.70 10.53 -7.56
CA SER A 115 11.15 11.72 -6.92
C SER A 115 12.27 12.54 -6.30
N VAL A 116 12.23 13.86 -6.56
CA VAL A 116 13.18 14.83 -6.02
C VAL A 116 12.41 15.88 -5.25
N ARG A 117 12.82 16.12 -4.00
CA ARG A 117 12.15 17.08 -3.12
C ARG A 117 13.19 18.01 -2.51
N VAL A 118 12.89 19.29 -2.52
CA VAL A 118 13.75 20.32 -1.90
C VAL A 118 13.09 20.78 -0.59
N GLY A 119 13.85 20.69 0.49
CA GLY A 119 13.50 21.18 1.81
C GLY A 119 13.65 22.69 1.96
N PRO A 120 13.08 23.29 3.03
CA PRO A 120 13.19 24.73 3.28
C PRO A 120 14.62 25.24 3.45
N ASP A 121 15.52 24.36 3.91
CA ASP A 121 16.96 24.60 4.09
C ASP A 121 17.79 24.37 2.81
N GLY A 122 17.13 23.99 1.70
CA GLY A 122 17.79 23.64 0.44
C GLY A 122 18.28 22.19 0.39
N PHE A 123 18.03 21.37 1.41
CA PHE A 123 18.33 19.94 1.36
C PHE A 123 17.54 19.28 0.22
N VAL A 124 18.24 18.49 -0.61
CA VAL A 124 17.64 17.78 -1.73
C VAL A 124 17.52 16.31 -1.39
N LEU A 125 16.29 15.83 -1.31
CA LEU A 125 15.96 14.43 -1.07
C LEU A 125 15.69 13.75 -2.41
N HIS A 126 16.54 12.78 -2.77
CA HIS A 126 16.37 11.90 -3.92
C HIS A 126 15.85 10.55 -3.46
N GLU A 127 14.74 10.10 -4.05
CA GLU A 127 14.11 8.82 -3.73
C GLU A 127 13.52 8.19 -4.97
N THR A 128 13.28 6.88 -4.90
CA THR A 128 12.44 6.18 -5.87
C THR A 128 11.25 5.57 -5.15
N VAL A 129 10.07 5.86 -5.68
CA VAL A 129 8.79 5.36 -5.18
C VAL A 129 8.34 4.26 -6.13
N ALA A 130 8.27 3.03 -5.66
CA ALA A 130 7.73 1.93 -6.44
C ALA A 130 6.45 1.39 -5.81
N GLU A 131 5.41 1.26 -6.62
CA GLU A 131 4.11 0.76 -6.20
C GLU A 131 3.87 -0.62 -6.78
N TYR A 132 3.43 -1.54 -5.94
CA TYR A 132 3.00 -2.86 -6.37
C TYR A 132 1.61 -3.19 -5.83
N ILE A 133 0.87 -4.00 -6.58
CA ILE A 133 -0.39 -4.59 -6.15
C ILE A 133 -0.24 -6.09 -5.95
N GLN A 134 -1.03 -6.64 -5.04
CA GLN A 134 -1.19 -8.07 -4.84
C GLN A 134 -2.62 -8.47 -5.12
N ILE A 135 -2.78 -9.57 -5.86
CA ILE A 135 -4.10 -10.15 -6.13
C ILE A 135 -4.06 -11.63 -5.76
N LEU A 136 -4.85 -12.00 -4.76
CA LEU A 136 -5.09 -13.39 -4.40
C LEU A 136 -6.55 -13.73 -4.76
N THR A 137 -6.74 -14.77 -5.58
CA THR A 137 -8.09 -15.23 -5.94
C THR A 137 -8.41 -16.51 -5.19
N LEU A 138 -9.46 -16.47 -4.37
CA LEU A 138 -9.92 -17.61 -3.56
C LEU A 138 -11.38 -17.93 -3.88
N GLN A 139 -11.78 -19.17 -3.68
CA GLN A 139 -13.20 -19.52 -3.59
C GLN A 139 -13.76 -19.05 -2.24
N ALA A 140 -15.07 -18.76 -2.19
CA ALA A 140 -15.73 -18.29 -0.97
C ALA A 140 -15.54 -19.26 0.22
N ASN A 141 -15.52 -20.56 -0.02
CA ASN A 141 -15.26 -21.59 0.99
C ASN A 141 -13.80 -21.64 1.50
N GLU A 142 -12.84 -21.06 0.76
CA GLU A 142 -11.42 -21.02 1.12
C GLU A 142 -11.07 -19.82 2.01
N LEU A 143 -11.87 -18.75 1.97
CA LEU A 143 -11.63 -17.48 2.68
C LEU A 143 -11.32 -17.68 4.17
N LYS A 144 -12.14 -18.48 4.86
CA LYS A 144 -11.99 -18.72 6.29
C LYS A 144 -10.70 -19.46 6.61
N LYS A 145 -10.34 -20.45 5.79
CA LYS A 145 -9.15 -21.29 6.01
C LYS A 145 -7.87 -20.51 5.70
N ARG A 146 -7.86 -19.71 4.63
CA ARG A 146 -6.65 -19.02 4.15
C ARG A 146 -6.39 -17.68 4.83
N LEU A 147 -7.43 -16.91 5.13
CA LEU A 147 -7.31 -15.51 5.59
C LEU A 147 -8.11 -15.22 6.87
N SER A 148 -8.75 -16.23 7.46
CA SER A 148 -9.67 -16.06 8.61
C SER A 148 -10.86 -15.13 8.33
N ILE A 149 -11.25 -14.99 7.05
CA ILE A 149 -12.36 -14.15 6.59
C ILE A 149 -13.65 -14.98 6.53
N ILE A 150 -14.74 -14.43 7.02
CA ILE A 150 -16.07 -15.02 6.93
C ILE A 150 -16.69 -14.64 5.58
N PRO A 151 -17.08 -15.62 4.73
CA PRO A 151 -17.73 -15.32 3.47
C PRO A 151 -19.10 -14.64 3.68
N PRO A 152 -19.54 -13.77 2.75
CA PRO A 152 -20.88 -13.17 2.79
C PRO A 152 -22.00 -14.24 2.89
N LYS A 153 -23.10 -13.91 3.56
CA LYS A 153 -24.24 -14.84 3.70
C LYS A 153 -24.84 -15.13 2.33
N GLY A 154 -25.12 -16.41 2.06
CA GLY A 154 -25.80 -16.85 0.83
C GLY A 154 -24.94 -16.91 -0.42
N ILE A 155 -23.65 -16.59 -0.34
CA ILE A 155 -22.74 -16.68 -1.49
C ILE A 155 -22.49 -18.14 -1.90
N ASP A 156 -22.41 -18.41 -3.21
CA ASP A 156 -22.01 -19.72 -3.72
C ASP A 156 -20.60 -20.07 -3.19
N PRO A 157 -20.40 -21.23 -2.53
CA PRO A 157 -19.11 -21.67 -2.01
C PRO A 157 -17.97 -21.65 -3.04
N THR A 158 -18.28 -21.86 -4.32
CA THR A 158 -17.30 -21.92 -5.43
C THR A 158 -17.07 -20.56 -6.10
N ARG A 159 -17.84 -19.52 -5.72
CA ARG A 159 -17.66 -18.17 -6.23
C ARG A 159 -16.24 -17.70 -5.97
N ARG A 160 -15.54 -17.31 -7.04
CA ARG A 160 -14.20 -16.73 -6.96
C ARG A 160 -14.28 -15.28 -6.51
N ILE A 161 -13.47 -14.94 -5.51
CA ILE A 161 -13.37 -13.62 -4.88
C ILE A 161 -11.92 -13.17 -4.97
N ARG A 162 -11.71 -11.95 -5.47
CA ARG A 162 -10.39 -11.32 -5.54
C ARG A 162 -10.14 -10.53 -4.26
N ILE A 163 -9.08 -10.91 -3.57
CA ILE A 163 -8.49 -10.20 -2.43
C ILE A 163 -7.38 -9.34 -2.98
N PHE A 164 -7.43 -8.05 -2.65
CA PHE A 164 -6.46 -7.07 -3.10
C PHE A 164 -5.58 -6.65 -1.93
N GLY A 165 -4.30 -6.55 -2.20
CA GLY A 165 -3.32 -5.91 -1.33
C GLY A 165 -2.35 -5.11 -2.18
N GLY A 166 -1.26 -4.68 -1.58
CA GLY A 166 -0.24 -3.94 -2.27
C GLY A 166 0.55 -3.06 -1.33
N GLY A 167 1.55 -2.37 -1.88
CA GLY A 167 2.35 -1.47 -1.09
C GLY A 167 3.16 -0.49 -1.93
N ALA A 168 3.63 0.54 -1.25
CA ALA A 168 4.66 1.44 -1.74
C ALA A 168 5.99 1.07 -1.09
N LEU A 169 7.01 0.88 -1.93
CA LEU A 169 8.40 0.73 -1.57
C LEU A 169 9.11 2.05 -1.82
N ILE A 170 9.71 2.62 -0.78
CA ILE A 170 10.46 3.88 -0.89
C ILE A 170 11.93 3.57 -0.76
N PHE A 171 12.67 3.79 -1.84
CA PHE A 171 14.12 3.62 -1.90
C PHE A 171 14.83 4.96 -1.71
N ASP A 172 15.98 4.94 -1.05
CA ASP A 172 16.88 6.09 -0.97
C ASP A 172 17.68 6.30 -2.27
N GLU A 173 18.55 7.31 -2.27
CA GLU A 173 19.46 7.67 -3.36
C GLU A 173 20.54 6.62 -3.67
N TYR A 174 20.60 5.52 -2.91
CA TYR A 174 21.51 4.39 -3.11
C TYR A 174 20.75 3.09 -3.39
N GLY A 175 19.42 3.14 -3.49
CA GLY A 175 18.57 1.99 -3.77
C GLY A 175 18.30 1.10 -2.57
N GLN A 176 18.60 1.57 -1.37
CA GLN A 176 18.26 0.87 -0.14
C GLN A 176 16.81 1.17 0.23
N LEU A 177 16.11 0.15 0.71
CA LEU A 177 14.70 0.28 1.05
C LEU A 177 14.56 1.01 2.38
N LYS A 178 13.99 2.23 2.35
CA LYS A 178 13.71 3.02 3.55
C LYS A 178 12.41 2.60 4.21
N TYR A 179 11.37 2.41 3.40
CA TYR A 179 10.01 2.18 3.87
C TYR A 179 9.31 1.11 3.02
N GLN A 180 8.59 0.23 3.70
CA GLN A 180 7.59 -0.63 3.09
C GLN A 180 6.22 -0.27 3.69
N ILE A 181 5.39 0.38 2.89
CA ILE A 181 4.08 0.86 3.32
C ILE A 181 3.04 0.00 2.61
N ALA A 182 2.49 -0.99 3.30
CA ALA A 182 1.72 -2.05 2.66
C ALA A 182 0.37 -2.30 3.32
N ASN A 183 -0.66 -2.40 2.48
CA ASN A 183 -1.92 -3.01 2.83
C ASN A 183 -1.86 -4.50 2.50
N ARG A 184 -1.53 -5.28 3.54
CA ARG A 184 -1.34 -6.73 3.46
C ARG A 184 -2.66 -7.46 3.20
N ILE A 185 -2.62 -8.50 2.39
CA ILE A 185 -3.81 -9.33 2.10
C ILE A 185 -4.26 -10.13 3.33
N GLU A 186 -3.36 -10.34 4.28
CA GLU A 186 -3.57 -11.02 5.55
C GLU A 186 -4.20 -10.12 6.62
N ASN A 187 -4.41 -8.83 6.34
CA ASN A 187 -5.13 -7.95 7.27
C ASN A 187 -6.64 -8.31 7.25
N THR A 188 -6.99 -9.35 8.01
CA THR A 188 -8.35 -9.89 8.08
C THR A 188 -9.38 -8.82 8.41
N LYS A 189 -9.07 -7.87 9.29
CA LYS A 189 -10.02 -6.81 9.68
C LYS A 189 -10.39 -5.93 8.49
N HIS A 190 -9.41 -5.45 7.74
CA HIS A 190 -9.64 -4.61 6.56
C HIS A 190 -10.32 -5.39 5.44
N GLN A 191 -9.87 -6.62 5.18
CA GLN A 191 -10.43 -7.45 4.12
C GLN A 191 -11.87 -7.88 4.43
N GLN A 192 -12.19 -8.20 5.69
CA GLN A 192 -13.55 -8.51 6.12
C GLN A 192 -14.47 -7.30 5.89
N ALA A 193 -14.09 -6.12 6.37
CA ALA A 193 -14.89 -4.90 6.21
C ALA A 193 -15.18 -4.60 4.72
N ARG A 194 -14.19 -4.80 3.84
CA ARG A 194 -14.34 -4.63 2.40
C ARG A 194 -15.30 -5.68 1.79
N ILE A 195 -15.16 -6.94 2.18
CA ILE A 195 -16.02 -8.03 1.68
C ILE A 195 -17.46 -7.88 2.16
N ASP A 196 -17.65 -7.48 3.42
CA ASP A 196 -18.97 -7.20 3.98
C ASP A 196 -19.64 -6.06 3.21
N TYR A 197 -18.93 -4.96 2.98
CA TYR A 197 -19.42 -3.84 2.17
C TYR A 197 -19.82 -4.27 0.75
N LEU A 198 -18.99 -5.06 0.07
CA LEU A 198 -19.33 -5.59 -1.26
C LEU A 198 -20.56 -6.51 -1.23
N GLY A 199 -20.70 -7.31 -0.18
CA GLY A 199 -21.90 -8.15 0.01
C GLY A 199 -23.15 -7.31 0.24
N GLU A 200 -23.07 -6.32 1.13
CA GLU A 200 -24.18 -5.41 1.43
C GLU A 200 -24.58 -4.54 0.23
N SER A 201 -23.64 -4.21 -0.64
CA SER A 201 -23.90 -3.46 -1.87
C SER A 201 -24.43 -4.32 -3.04
N GLY A 202 -24.65 -5.63 -2.83
CA GLY A 202 -25.15 -6.56 -3.87
C GLY A 202 -24.12 -6.93 -4.94
N PHE A 203 -22.82 -6.67 -4.74
CA PHE A 203 -21.78 -6.94 -5.75
C PHE A 203 -21.69 -8.42 -6.13
N PHE A 204 -21.97 -9.33 -5.20
CA PHE A 204 -21.88 -10.77 -5.43
C PHE A 204 -23.14 -11.37 -6.06
N ASP A 205 -24.22 -10.61 -6.18
CA ASP A 205 -25.47 -11.05 -6.81
C ASP A 205 -25.36 -11.06 -8.35
N GLU A 206 -24.45 -10.25 -8.90
CA GLU A 206 -24.17 -10.23 -10.33
C GLU A 206 -23.28 -11.42 -10.77
N PRO A 207 -23.54 -11.99 -11.97
CA PRO A 207 -22.64 -12.99 -12.54
C PRO A 207 -21.24 -12.39 -12.72
N PRO A 208 -20.17 -13.18 -12.52
CA PRO A 208 -18.82 -12.64 -12.57
C PRO A 208 -18.56 -12.10 -13.98
N PRO A 209 -17.91 -10.93 -14.12
CA PRO A 209 -17.62 -10.39 -15.44
C PRO A 209 -16.82 -11.42 -16.25
N PRO A 210 -17.09 -11.55 -17.56
CA PRO A 210 -16.29 -12.42 -18.42
C PRO A 210 -14.83 -12.00 -18.30
N THR A 211 -13.95 -13.00 -18.14
CA THR A 211 -12.49 -12.85 -17.98
C THR A 211 -11.94 -11.76 -18.90
N SER A 212 -11.70 -10.57 -18.36
CA SER A 212 -11.02 -9.51 -19.10
C SER A 212 -9.51 -9.76 -19.02
N PRO A 213 -8.75 -9.59 -20.12
CA PRO A 213 -7.30 -9.69 -20.08
C PRO A 213 -6.70 -8.61 -19.16
N PRO A 214 -5.49 -8.83 -18.61
CA PRO A 214 -4.86 -7.87 -17.71
C PRO A 214 -4.43 -6.65 -18.53
N GLY A 215 -5.11 -5.53 -18.29
CA GLY A 215 -4.73 -4.21 -18.78
C GLY A 215 -4.88 -3.19 -17.65
N PRO A 216 -3.84 -2.42 -17.32
CA PRO A 216 -3.76 -1.63 -16.08
C PRO A 216 -4.79 -0.49 -16.01
N GLN A 217 -5.18 0.08 -17.17
CA GLN A 217 -6.10 1.22 -17.21
C GLN A 217 -7.57 0.88 -16.94
N SER A 218 -8.00 -0.39 -17.12
CA SER A 218 -9.41 -0.75 -16.96
C SER A 218 -9.77 -1.16 -15.53
N GLN A 219 -8.85 -1.79 -14.79
CA GLN A 219 -9.19 -2.43 -13.51
C GLN A 219 -9.22 -1.44 -12.34
N LEU A 220 -8.24 -0.53 -12.26
CA LEU A 220 -8.19 0.51 -11.22
C LEU A 220 -9.27 1.58 -11.46
N ALA A 221 -9.51 1.93 -12.73
CA ALA A 221 -10.62 2.80 -13.13
C ALA A 221 -12.01 2.17 -12.92
N GLN A 222 -12.13 0.83 -12.98
CA GLN A 222 -13.35 0.12 -12.61
C GLN A 222 -13.55 0.11 -11.09
N LEU A 223 -12.51 -0.16 -10.30
CA LEU A 223 -12.57 -0.11 -8.84
C LEU A 223 -12.91 1.30 -8.32
N HIS A 224 -12.34 2.35 -8.92
CA HIS A 224 -12.72 3.74 -8.61
C HIS A 224 -14.15 4.09 -9.07
N ARG A 225 -14.59 3.61 -10.25
CA ARG A 225 -15.99 3.80 -10.71
C ARG A 225 -16.99 3.07 -9.81
N MET A 226 -16.65 1.89 -9.31
CA MET A 226 -17.48 1.12 -8.38
C MET A 226 -17.58 1.79 -7.00
N ARG A 227 -16.58 2.58 -6.57
CA ARG A 227 -16.67 3.43 -5.37
C ARG A 227 -17.55 4.68 -5.56
N LEU A 228 -17.80 5.12 -6.81
CA LEU A 228 -18.57 6.33 -7.13
C LEU A 228 -20.05 6.05 -7.43
N MET A 229 -20.46 4.79 -7.57
CA MET A 229 -21.86 4.38 -7.81
C MET A 229 -22.59 3.89 -6.54
N GLY A 230 -22.07 4.24 -5.36
CA GLY A 230 -22.75 4.11 -4.06
C GLY A 230 -23.05 5.47 -3.47
#